data_AF-A0A558RAK6-F1
#
_entry.id   AF-A0A558RAK6-F1
#
_cell.length_a   1.000
_cell.length_b   1.000
_cell.length_c   1.000
_cell.angle_alpha   90.00
_cell.angle_beta   90.00
_cell.angle_gamma   90.00
#
_symmetry.space_group_name_H-M   'P 1'
#
loop_
_entity.id
_entity.type
_entity.pdbx_description
1 polymer ?
#
loop_
_entity_poly.entity_id
_entity_poly.type
_entity_poly.pdbx_seq_one_letter_code
_entity_poly.pdbx_strand_id
1 'polypeptide(L)'
;MSYRHCTVRLTPEQYVRLTDMAKREGHPPAEIIRRAVDFFFNGHKLLTESQTRHIKICEYSQVALDTIIREEHPEFHDRIVSETTRRMERLHGPR
;
A
#
# COMPACT_ATOMS: atom_id res chain seq x y z
N MET A 1 11.32 21.37 18.74
CA MET A 1 10.05 20.69 18.38
C MET A 1 9.01 21.07 19.41
N SER A 2 7.80 21.45 19.00
CA SER A 2 6.69 21.74 19.92
C SER A 2 5.85 20.48 20.09
N TYR A 3 5.64 20.03 21.32
CA TYR A 3 4.75 18.90 21.62
C TYR A 3 3.37 19.41 22.03
N ARG A 4 2.31 18.69 21.63
CA ARG A 4 0.96 18.88 22.17
C ARG A 4 0.62 17.74 23.11
N HIS A 5 0.02 18.05 24.26
CA HIS A 5 -0.43 17.04 25.20
C HIS A 5 -1.65 16.31 24.64
N CYS A 6 -1.61 14.98 24.62
CA CYS A 6 -2.75 14.13 24.31
C CYS A 6 -2.82 12.99 25.32
N THR A 7 -4.04 12.59 25.69
CA THR A 7 -4.27 11.44 26.58
C THR A 7 -4.67 10.25 25.71
N VAL A 8 -3.94 9.14 25.84
CA VAL A 8 -4.20 7.90 25.10
C VAL A 8 -4.58 6.80 26.07
N ARG A 9 -5.62 6.03 25.74
CA ARG A 9 -6.00 4.84 26.50
C ARG A 9 -5.35 3.62 25.86
N LEU A 10 -4.62 2.84 26.66
CA LEU A 10 -3.98 1.60 26.26
C LEU A 10 -4.61 0.44 27.00
N THR A 11 -4.66 -0.73 26.38
CA THR A 11 -4.99 -1.96 27.11
C THR A 11 -3.88 -2.28 28.13
N PRO A 12 -4.16 -3.05 29.19
CA PRO A 12 -3.14 -3.45 30.16
C PRO A 12 -1.93 -4.12 29.49
N GLU A 13 -2.17 -4.99 28.51
CA GLU A 13 -1.12 -5.67 27.74
C GLU A 13 -0.26 -4.70 26.92
N GLN A 14 -0.89 -3.73 26.25
CA GLN A 14 -0.18 -2.69 25.49
C GLN A 14 0.69 -1.83 26.41
N TYR A 15 0.18 -1.48 27.59
CA TYR A 15 0.92 -0.70 28.58
C TYR A 15 2.15 -1.46 29.07
N VAL A 16 2.01 -2.73 29.44
CA VAL A 16 3.14 -3.58 29.88
C VAL A 16 4.20 -3.64 28.78
N ARG A 17 3.82 -4.01 27.56
CA ARG A 17 4.75 -4.10 26.42
C ARG A 17 5.46 -2.78 26.15
N LEU A 18 4.74 -1.66 26.21
CA LEU A 18 5.29 -0.32 26.05
C LEU A 18 6.33 -0.02 27.13
N THR A 19 6.00 -0.28 28.40
CA THR A 19 6.91 0.00 29.51
C THR A 19 8.15 -0.88 29.51
N ASP A 20 8.04 -2.14 29.11
CA ASP A 20 9.18 -3.04 28.98
C ASP A 20 10.10 -2.62 27.84
N MET A 21 9.54 -2.21 26.71
CA MET A 21 10.29 -1.69 25.57
C MET A 21 11.00 -0.38 25.93
N ALA A 22 10.30 0.53 26.60
CA ALA A 22 10.85 1.79 27.12
C ALA A 22 12.05 1.56 28.05
N LYS A 23 11.93 0.59 28.98
CA LYS A 23 13.04 0.20 29.87
C LYS A 23 14.23 -0.38 29.10
N ARG A 24 13.98 -1.30 28.16
CA ARG A 24 15.03 -1.91 27.35
C ARG A 24 15.80 -0.90 26.50
N GLU A 25 15.11 0.09 25.94
CA GLU A 25 15.71 1.09 25.05
C GLU A 25 16.21 2.34 25.78
N GLY A 26 16.00 2.44 27.10
CA GLY A 26 16.43 3.61 27.88
C GLY A 26 15.68 4.90 27.51
N HIS A 27 14.44 4.78 27.05
CA HIS A 27 13.63 5.92 26.59
C HIS A 27 12.33 6.02 27.39
N PRO A 28 11.77 7.23 27.57
CA PRO A 28 10.47 7.37 28.20
C PRO A 28 9.37 6.74 27.32
N PRO A 29 8.31 6.15 27.91
CA PRO A 29 7.20 5.58 27.14
C PRO A 29 6.59 6.52 26.09
N ALA A 30 6.55 7.83 26.38
CA ALA A 30 6.08 8.84 25.44
C ALA A 30 6.94 8.93 24.16
N GLU A 31 8.25 8.71 24.24
CA GLU A 31 9.14 8.68 23.08
C GLU A 31 8.86 7.46 22.21
N ILE A 32 8.66 6.31 22.84
CA ILE A 32 8.31 5.08 22.15
C ILE A 32 6.95 5.21 21.43
N ILE A 33 5.95 5.82 22.08
CA ILE A 33 4.65 6.11 21.45
C ILE A 33 4.84 7.01 20.23
N ARG A 34 5.61 8.10 20.34
CA ARG A 34 5.86 9.01 19.20
C ARG A 34 6.52 8.28 18.03
N ARG A 35 7.57 7.49 18.28
CA ARG A 35 8.24 6.69 17.24
C ARG A 35 7.31 5.69 16.58
N ALA A 36 6.44 5.04 17.36
CA ALA A 36 5.45 4.10 16.82
C ALA A 36 4.44 4.82 15.91
N VAL A 37 4.00 6.02 16.30
CA VAL A 37 3.11 6.87 15.50
C VAL A 37 3.81 7.29 14.20
N ASP A 38 5.05 7.78 14.27
CA ASP A 38 5.83 8.15 13.09
C ASP A 38 6.07 6.96 12.16
N PHE A 39 6.41 5.80 12.72
CA PHE A 39 6.61 4.57 11.95
C PHE A 39 5.32 4.14 11.25
N PHE A 40 4.18 4.19 11.94
CA PHE A 40 2.89 3.84 11.36
C PHE A 40 2.52 4.75 10.19
N PHE A 41 2.64 6.07 10.36
CA PHE A 41 2.33 7.03 9.28
C PHE A 41 3.32 6.94 8.11
N ASN A 42 4.61 6.76 8.38
CA ASN A 42 5.61 6.59 7.33
C ASN A 42 5.42 5.27 6.57
N GLY A 43 5.12 4.18 7.29
CA GLY A 43 4.81 2.88 6.68
C GLY A 43 3.54 2.94 5.81
N HIS A 44 2.48 3.59 6.30
CA HIS A 44 1.28 3.83 5.50
C HIS A 44 1.58 4.67 4.25
N LYS A 45 2.34 5.75 4.39
CA LYS A 45 2.73 6.60 3.25
C LYS A 45 3.50 5.80 2.19
N LEU A 46 4.47 5.00 2.60
CA LEU A 46 5.24 4.15 1.68
C LEU A 46 4.36 3.10 0.97
N LEU A 47 3.43 2.47 1.70
CA LEU A 47 2.48 1.52 1.11
C LEU A 47 1.56 2.21 0.10
N THR A 48 1.01 3.38 0.44
CA THR A 48 0.14 4.15 -0.45
C THR A 48 0.89 4.67 -1.68
N GLU A 49 2.12 5.17 -1.52
CA GLU A 49 2.97 5.62 -2.63
C GLU A 49 3.38 4.46 -3.54
N SER A 50 3.70 3.29 -2.97
CA SER A 50 4.02 2.07 -3.72
C SER A 50 2.82 1.57 -4.51
N GLN A 51 1.64 1.49 -3.89
CA GLN A 51 0.38 1.15 -4.56
C GLN A 51 0.07 2.14 -5.68
N THR A 52 0.20 3.44 -5.42
CA THR A 52 -0.03 4.49 -6.42
C THR A 52 0.96 4.36 -7.59
N ARG A 53 2.23 4.08 -7.31
CA ARG A 53 3.25 3.85 -8.36
C ARG A 53 2.91 2.63 -9.20
N HIS A 54 2.50 1.54 -8.57
CA HIS A 54 2.12 0.31 -9.26
C HIS A 54 0.93 0.56 -10.19
N ILE A 55 -0.12 1.23 -9.71
CA ILE A 55 -1.27 1.63 -10.53
C ILE A 55 -0.80 2.47 -11.73
N LYS A 56 0.04 3.50 -11.50
CA LYS A 56 0.55 4.34 -12.59
C LYS A 56 1.33 3.56 -13.65
N ILE A 57 2.13 2.57 -13.26
CA ILE A 57 2.89 1.72 -14.19
C ILE A 57 1.94 0.80 -14.97
N CYS A 58 0.93 0.24 -14.31
CA CYS A 58 -0.08 -0.59 -14.97
C CYS A 58 -0.86 0.21 -16.01
N GLU A 59 -1.35 1.40 -15.63
CA GLU A 59 -2.06 2.31 -16.54
C GLU A 59 -1.18 2.74 -17.72
N TYR A 60 0.08 3.12 -17.45
CA TYR A 60 1.03 3.45 -18.51
C TYR A 60 1.20 2.30 -19.51
N SER A 61 1.37 1.08 -18.99
CA SER A 61 1.52 -0.12 -19.84
C SER A 61 0.25 -0.38 -20.67
N GLN A 62 -0.93 -0.24 -20.07
CA GLN A 62 -2.21 -0.41 -20.77
C GLN A 62 -2.37 0.61 -21.89
N VAL A 63 -2.15 1.90 -21.60
CA VAL A 63 -2.25 2.97 -22.60
C VAL A 63 -1.24 2.80 -23.73
N ALA A 64 0.01 2.44 -23.40
CA ALA A 64 1.04 2.21 -24.39
C ALA A 64 0.68 1.04 -25.32
N LEU A 65 0.24 -0.09 -24.74
CA LEU A 65 -0.17 -1.26 -25.52
C LEU A 65 -1.39 -0.96 -26.39
N ASP A 66 -2.40 -0.28 -25.86
CA ASP A 66 -3.58 0.13 -26.63
C ASP A 66 -3.21 1.03 -27.81
N THR A 67 -2.27 1.96 -27.60
CA THR A 67 -1.79 2.86 -28.65
C THR A 67 -1.08 2.07 -29.75
N ILE A 68 -0.11 1.22 -29.37
CA ILE A 68 0.65 0.38 -30.30
C ILE A 68 -0.27 -0.57 -31.08
N ILE A 69 -1.20 -1.25 -30.40
CA ILE A 69 -2.13 -2.19 -31.06
C ILE A 69 -3.04 -1.44 -32.02
N ARG A 70 -3.56 -0.26 -31.66
CA ARG A 70 -4.45 0.50 -32.55
C ARG A 70 -3.73 1.06 -33.78
N GLU A 71 -2.49 1.49 -33.62
CA GLU A 71 -1.74 2.14 -34.69
C GLU A 71 -1.02 1.14 -35.59
N GLU A 72 -0.37 0.11 -35.01
CA GLU A 72 0.52 -0.79 -35.74
C GLU A 72 -0.11 -2.15 -36.05
N HIS A 73 -1.04 -2.62 -35.21
CA HIS A 73 -1.59 -3.99 -35.32
C HIS A 73 -3.10 -4.10 -35.03
N PRO A 74 -3.95 -3.30 -35.71
CA PRO A 74 -5.38 -3.24 -35.41
C PRO A 74 -6.09 -4.59 -35.60
N GLU A 75 -5.57 -5.47 -36.46
CA GLU A 75 -6.11 -6.80 -36.74
C GLU A 75 -6.11 -7.73 -35.51
N PHE A 76 -5.28 -7.47 -34.50
CA PHE A 76 -5.22 -8.30 -33.30
C PHE A 76 -6.16 -7.85 -32.19
N HIS A 77 -6.79 -6.68 -32.31
CA HIS A 77 -7.63 -6.10 -31.26
C HIS A 77 -8.70 -7.08 -30.74
N ASP A 78 -9.55 -7.59 -31.63
CA ASP A 78 -10.68 -8.46 -31.24
C ASP A 78 -10.22 -9.80 -30.67
N ARG A 79 -9.09 -10.32 -31.16
CA ARG A 79 -8.45 -11.52 -30.64
C ARG A 79 -7.93 -11.30 -29.22
N ILE A 80 -7.29 -10.16 -28.96
CA ILE A 80 -6.76 -9.80 -27.64
C ILE A 80 -7.91 -9.63 -26.64
N VAL A 81 -9.01 -8.96 -27.03
CA VAL A 81 -10.20 -8.82 -26.19
C VAL A 81 -10.78 -10.19 -25.83
N SER A 82 -10.96 -11.06 -26.83
CA SER A 82 -11.52 -12.40 -26.63
C SER A 82 -10.65 -13.27 -25.72
N GLU A 83 -9.33 -13.28 -25.92
CA GLU A 83 -8.40 -14.03 -25.08
C GLU A 83 -8.30 -13.45 -23.66
N THR A 84 -8.45 -12.14 -23.49
CA THR A 84 -8.50 -11.51 -22.16
C THR A 84 -9.72 -12.00 -21.39
N THR A 85 -10.91 -12.00 -21.99
CA THR A 85 -12.14 -12.52 -21.39
C THR A 85 -11.97 -13.99 -20.97
N ARG A 86 -11.47 -14.83 -21.88
CA ARG A 86 -11.21 -16.25 -21.62
C ARG A 86 -10.25 -16.47 -20.43
N ARG A 87 -9.20 -15.67 -20.33
CA ARG A 87 -8.22 -15.76 -19.23
C ARG A 87 -8.81 -15.30 -17.91
N MET A 88 -9.62 -14.24 -17.92
CA MET A 88 -10.31 -13.75 -16.73
C MET A 88 -11.24 -14.80 -16.15
N GLU A 89 -12.07 -15.44 -16.97
CA GLU A 89 -12.97 -16.52 -16.55
C GLU A 89 -12.20 -17.71 -15.97
N ARG A 90 -11.07 -18.09 -16.61
CA ARG A 90 -10.24 -19.21 -16.15
C ARG A 90 -9.55 -18.94 -14.81
N LEU A 91 -9.05 -17.73 -14.60
CA LEU A 91 -8.20 -17.41 -13.43
C LEU A 91 -8.99 -16.87 -12.23
N HIS A 92 -10.12 -16.22 -12.48
CA HIS A 92 -10.89 -15.53 -11.44
C HIS A 92 -12.33 -16.06 -11.30
N GLY A 93 -12.70 -17.05 -12.10
CA GLY A 93 -14.05 -17.61 -12.15
C GLY A 93 -14.99 -16.78 -13.03
N PRO A 94 -16.16 -17.33 -13.38
CA PRO A 94 -17.21 -16.56 -14.03
C PRO A 94 -17.64 -15.39 -13.13
N ARG A 95 -17.77 -14.19 -13.70
CA ARG A 95 -18.32 -13.02 -13.00
C ARG A 95 -19.80 -13.17 -12.74
#